data_AF-A0A0N0L8L1-F1
#
_entry.id   AF-A0A0N0L8L1-F1
#
_cell.length_a   1.000
_cell.length_b   1.000
_cell.length_c   1.000
_cell.angle_alpha   90.00
_cell.angle_beta   90.00
_cell.angle_gamma   90.00
#
_symmetry.space_group_name_H-M   'P 1'
#
loop_
_entity.id
_entity.type
_entity.pdbx_description
1 polymer ?
#
loop_
_entity_poly.entity_id
_entity_poly.type
_entity_poly.pdbx_seq_one_letter_code
_entity_poly.pdbx_strand_id
1 'polypeptide(L)'
;MWTPGDTGVFLQRVETPESNKIIIRLVREQGAGLYTNITTMALHITAGTEEHKLDYDPWSDIDVIPDNNIDEKDVDAITQLALAFYRQSVVDVGYGAFLSLEPEDLVDTFDPDKPVGPVPPQRIGVQIEVLDMEDGDESEFDYALTALSVDDGASFIVRRIDPYTGIVRIQGLDDLLKSFIKLKL
;
A
#
# COMPACT_ATOMS: atom_id res chain seq x y z
N MET A 1 -7.86 3.60 18.01
CA MET A 1 -7.57 2.50 17.06
C MET A 1 -8.18 2.74 15.69
N TRP A 2 -7.32 2.86 14.67
CA TRP A 2 -7.65 2.93 13.25
C TRP A 2 -8.11 1.56 12.72
N THR A 3 -8.99 1.57 11.73
CA THR A 3 -9.50 0.38 11.03
C THR A 3 -9.50 0.63 9.53
N PRO A 4 -9.09 -0.35 8.71
CA PRO A 4 -9.07 -0.19 7.25
C PRO A 4 -10.49 -0.02 6.70
N GLY A 5 -10.63 0.91 5.77
CA GLY A 5 -11.87 1.17 5.01
C GLY A 5 -11.89 0.54 3.62
N ASP A 6 -10.80 -0.12 3.20
CA ASP A 6 -10.60 -0.69 1.87
C ASP A 6 -9.74 -1.96 1.90
N THR A 7 -9.74 -2.70 0.79
CA THR A 7 -8.73 -3.73 0.52
C THR A 7 -7.38 -3.06 0.28
N GLY A 8 -6.31 -3.62 0.83
CA GLY A 8 -5.00 -2.99 0.74
C GLY A 8 -3.89 -3.71 1.51
N VAL A 9 -2.76 -3.02 1.67
CA VAL A 9 -1.61 -3.53 2.43
C VAL A 9 -1.19 -2.53 3.48
N PHE A 10 -1.12 -3.00 4.73
CA PHE A 10 -0.46 -2.29 5.80
C PHE A 10 1.01 -2.72 5.89
N LEU A 11 1.91 -1.74 6.03
CA LEU A 11 3.35 -1.90 6.15
C LEU A 11 3.85 -1.12 7.36
N GLN A 12 4.66 -1.76 8.20
CA GLN A 12 5.27 -1.12 9.37
C GLN A 12 6.73 -1.54 9.47
N ARG A 13 7.62 -0.57 9.66
CA ARG A 13 9.04 -0.82 9.91
C ARG A 13 9.28 -0.94 11.40
N VAL A 14 9.96 -1.99 11.82
CA VAL A 14 10.42 -2.19 13.19
C VAL A 14 11.92 -2.38 13.17
N GLU A 15 12.63 -1.39 13.70
CA GLU A 15 14.09 -1.41 13.80
C GLU A 15 14.51 -1.78 15.22
N THR A 16 15.41 -2.75 15.31
CA THR A 16 16.07 -3.11 16.56
C THR A 16 17.58 -3.09 16.34
N PRO A 17 18.40 -2.98 17.41
CA PRO A 17 19.85 -3.06 17.28
C PRO A 17 20.36 -4.35 16.61
N GLU A 18 19.55 -5.41 16.64
CA GLU A 18 19.93 -6.76 16.19
C GLU A 18 19.31 -7.13 14.82
N SER A 19 18.19 -6.52 14.44
CA SER A 19 17.51 -6.83 13.18
C SER A 19 16.53 -5.73 12.76
N ASN A 20 16.34 -5.58 11.45
CA ASN A 20 15.24 -4.79 10.91
C ASN A 20 14.17 -5.75 10.41
N LYS A 21 12.90 -5.44 10.65
CA LYS A 21 11.80 -6.19 10.06
C LYS A 21 10.72 -5.27 9.52
N ILE A 22 10.05 -5.70 8.47
CA ILE A 22 8.82 -5.09 7.97
C ILE A 22 7.66 -6.01 8.32
N ILE A 23 6.72 -5.53 9.12
CA ILE A 23 5.44 -6.19 9.34
C ILE A 23 4.53 -5.83 8.16
N ILE A 24 3.94 -6.85 7.54
CA ILE A 24 3.08 -6.73 6.38
C ILE A 24 1.73 -7.32 6.78
N ARG A 25 0.63 -6.59 6.56
CA ARG A 25 -0.72 -7.12 6.72
C ARG A 25 -1.49 -6.90 5.42
N LEU A 26 -1.80 -7.99 4.73
CA LEU A 26 -2.72 -7.96 3.59
C LEU A 26 -4.14 -7.91 4.14
N VAL A 27 -4.90 -6.90 3.75
CA VAL A 27 -6.27 -6.68 4.19
C VAL A 27 -7.19 -6.91 2.99
N ARG A 28 -8.12 -7.84 3.11
CA ARG A 28 -9.13 -8.14 2.09
C ARG A 28 -10.54 -8.00 2.66
N GLU A 29 -11.49 -7.68 1.78
CA GLU A 29 -12.91 -7.71 2.12
C GLU A 29 -13.38 -9.15 2.38
N GLN A 30 -14.06 -9.39 3.50
CA GLN A 30 -14.71 -10.68 3.83
C GLN A 30 -16.23 -10.67 3.55
N GLY A 31 -16.73 -9.56 3.02
CA GLY A 31 -18.13 -9.31 2.63
C GLY A 31 -18.72 -8.04 3.25
N ALA A 32 -19.67 -7.42 2.56
CA ALA A 32 -20.46 -6.26 3.02
C ALA A 32 -19.64 -5.08 3.58
N GLY A 33 -18.46 -4.81 3.00
CA GLY A 33 -17.56 -3.73 3.41
C GLY A 33 -16.80 -4.01 4.72
N LEU A 34 -16.72 -5.27 5.16
CA LEU A 34 -15.92 -5.67 6.32
C LEU A 34 -14.52 -6.12 5.90
N TYR A 35 -13.52 -5.35 6.30
CA TYR A 35 -12.10 -5.57 5.99
C TYR A 35 -11.37 -6.32 7.11
N THR A 36 -11.90 -7.50 7.45
CA THR A 36 -11.42 -8.32 8.58
C THR A 36 -10.60 -9.54 8.16
N ASN A 37 -10.53 -9.84 6.86
CA ASN A 37 -9.68 -10.91 6.37
C ASN A 37 -8.24 -10.39 6.28
N ILE A 38 -7.46 -10.61 7.34
CA ILE A 38 -6.11 -10.06 7.49
C ILE A 38 -5.08 -11.18 7.53
N THR A 39 -4.19 -11.20 6.54
CA THR A 39 -3.02 -12.09 6.51
C THR A 39 -1.78 -11.33 6.95
N THR A 40 -1.13 -11.78 8.02
CA THR A 40 0.07 -11.12 8.59
C THR A 40 1.34 -11.87 8.23
N MET A 41 2.36 -11.13 7.80
CA MET A 41 3.68 -11.64 7.44
C MET A 41 4.77 -10.72 7.99
N ALA A 42 5.99 -11.21 8.04
CA ALA A 42 7.15 -10.44 8.46
C ALA A 42 8.32 -10.66 7.50
N LEU A 43 8.81 -9.58 6.89
CA LEU A 43 10.08 -9.61 6.16
C LEU A 43 11.20 -9.26 7.14
N HIS A 44 12.08 -10.22 7.43
CA HIS A 44 13.30 -9.99 8.20
C HIS A 44 14.42 -9.53 7.27
N ILE A 45 15.12 -8.48 7.66
CA ILE A 45 16.25 -7.87 6.93
C ILE A 45 17.44 -7.80 7.87
N THR A 46 18.52 -8.51 7.52
CA THR A 46 19.73 -8.55 8.33
C THR A 46 20.50 -7.25 8.20
N ALA A 47 20.69 -6.52 9.30
CA ALA A 47 21.32 -5.22 9.32
C ALA A 47 22.74 -5.26 8.70
N GLY A 48 23.01 -4.34 7.76
CA GLY A 48 24.30 -4.24 7.07
C GLY A 48 24.52 -5.26 5.93
N THR A 49 23.53 -6.11 5.65
CA THR A 49 23.51 -7.00 4.48
C THR A 49 22.23 -6.76 3.68
N GLU A 50 22.17 -7.23 2.42
CA GLU A 50 20.92 -7.28 1.65
C GLU A 50 20.18 -8.62 1.81
N GLU A 51 20.62 -9.46 2.74
CA GLU A 51 19.96 -10.73 3.03
C GLU A 51 18.61 -10.48 3.71
N HIS A 52 17.59 -11.15 3.19
CA HIS A 52 16.22 -11.02 3.66
C HIS A 52 15.48 -12.35 3.61
N LYS A 53 14.48 -12.50 4.50
CA LYS A 53 13.64 -13.69 4.58
C LYS A 53 12.21 -13.30 4.91
N LEU A 54 11.26 -13.70 4.08
CA LEU A 54 9.84 -13.53 4.36
C LEU A 54 9.36 -14.71 5.21
N ASP A 55 8.82 -14.41 6.39
CA ASP A 55 8.17 -15.36 7.28
C ASP A 55 6.65 -15.15 7.21
N TYR A 56 5.94 -16.23 6.93
CA TYR A 56 4.48 -16.28 6.84
C TYR A 56 3.97 -17.64 7.32
N ASP A 57 2.73 -17.70 7.80
CA ASP A 57 2.12 -18.97 8.19
C ASP A 57 1.80 -19.81 6.92
N PRO A 58 2.27 -21.07 6.81
CA PRO A 58 2.00 -21.94 5.66
C PRO A 58 0.51 -22.15 5.35
N TRP A 59 -0.38 -21.88 6.31
CA TRP A 59 -1.83 -21.98 6.13
C TRP A 59 -2.49 -20.64 5.81
N SER A 60 -1.73 -19.56 5.73
CA SER A 60 -2.24 -18.24 5.37
C SER A 60 -2.55 -18.14 3.88
N ASP A 61 -3.68 -17.52 3.58
CA ASP A 61 -4.05 -17.12 2.24
C ASP A 61 -3.24 -15.87 1.84
N ILE A 62 -2.12 -16.07 1.14
CA ILE A 62 -1.28 -14.99 0.60
C ILE A 62 -1.48 -14.78 -0.91
N ASP A 63 -2.50 -15.39 -1.54
CA ASP A 63 -2.76 -15.22 -2.98
C ASP A 63 -3.06 -13.75 -3.27
N VAL A 64 -2.15 -13.09 -3.96
CA VAL A 64 -2.30 -11.70 -4.38
C VAL A 64 -2.41 -11.63 -5.90
N ILE A 65 -1.74 -12.55 -6.61
CA ILE A 65 -1.91 -12.74 -8.04
C ILE A 65 -3.13 -13.67 -8.28
N PRO A 66 -4.04 -13.32 -9.22
CA PRO A 66 -5.30 -14.05 -9.43
C PRO A 66 -5.15 -15.39 -10.19
N ASP A 67 -4.16 -16.22 -9.86
CA ASP A 67 -3.98 -17.57 -10.42
C ASP A 67 -4.34 -18.73 -9.47
N ASN A 68 -4.92 -18.41 -8.29
CA ASN A 68 -5.45 -19.35 -7.28
C ASN A 68 -4.40 -20.35 -6.74
N ASN A 69 -3.12 -20.00 -6.78
CA ASN A 69 -2.08 -20.81 -6.18
C ASN A 69 -0.91 -19.95 -5.75
N ILE A 70 -0.68 -19.90 -4.43
CA ILE A 70 0.48 -19.27 -3.81
C ILE A 70 1.74 -19.79 -4.50
N ASP A 71 2.38 -18.92 -5.29
CA ASP A 71 3.59 -19.26 -6.03
C ASP A 71 4.77 -18.35 -5.66
N GLU A 72 5.94 -18.64 -6.21
CA GLU A 72 7.15 -17.85 -5.97
C GLU A 72 6.96 -16.38 -6.38
N LYS A 73 6.04 -16.06 -7.30
CA LYS A 73 5.78 -14.70 -7.75
C LYS A 73 5.00 -13.90 -6.72
N ASP A 74 4.06 -14.49 -5.99
CA ASP A 74 3.37 -13.81 -4.87
C ASP A 74 4.38 -13.44 -3.78
N VAL A 75 5.22 -14.40 -3.40
CA VAL A 75 6.28 -14.21 -2.40
C VAL A 75 7.26 -13.13 -2.84
N ASP A 76 7.70 -13.17 -4.10
CA ASP A 76 8.59 -12.17 -4.67
C ASP A 76 7.93 -10.79 -4.68
N ALA A 77 6.66 -10.68 -5.11
CA ALA A 77 5.95 -9.40 -5.17
C ALA A 77 5.78 -8.77 -3.79
N ILE A 78 5.37 -9.55 -2.79
CA ILE A 78 5.25 -9.12 -1.39
C ILE A 78 6.61 -8.70 -0.83
N THR A 79 7.64 -9.49 -1.12
CA THR A 79 9.02 -9.19 -0.69
C THR A 79 9.52 -7.88 -1.30
N GLN A 80 9.30 -7.65 -2.60
CA GLN A 80 9.68 -6.41 -3.26
C GLN A 80 8.92 -5.21 -2.70
N LEU A 81 7.63 -5.34 -2.40
CA LEU A 81 6.86 -4.28 -1.74
C LEU A 81 7.47 -3.91 -0.39
N ALA A 82 7.75 -4.90 0.46
CA ALA A 82 8.33 -4.67 1.78
C ALA A 82 9.74 -4.08 1.71
N LEU A 83 10.58 -4.52 0.76
CA LEU A 83 11.89 -3.91 0.52
C LEU A 83 11.78 -2.47 0.03
N ALA A 84 10.82 -2.16 -0.85
CA ALA A 84 10.58 -0.80 -1.31
C ALA A 84 10.15 0.11 -0.15
N PHE A 85 9.30 -0.40 0.76
CA PHE A 85 8.92 0.32 1.98
C PHE A 85 10.08 0.49 2.98
N TYR A 86 10.98 -0.48 3.06
CA TYR A 86 12.19 -0.36 3.89
C TYR A 86 13.16 0.71 3.35
N ARG A 87 13.24 0.87 2.03
CA ARG A 87 14.18 1.78 1.35
C ARG A 87 13.68 3.22 1.22
N GLN A 88 12.37 3.46 1.25
CA GLN A 88 11.83 4.82 1.22
C GLN A 88 12.16 5.59 2.51
N SER A 89 12.11 6.92 2.44
CA SER A 89 12.48 7.84 3.53
C SER A 89 11.40 8.87 3.87
N VAL A 90 10.18 8.65 3.39
CA VAL A 90 9.03 9.55 3.55
C VAL A 90 8.19 9.18 4.77
N VAL A 91 7.96 7.87 4.99
CA VAL A 91 7.27 7.33 6.17
C VAL A 91 8.34 6.90 7.16
N ASP A 92 8.37 7.58 8.31
CA ASP A 92 9.34 7.35 9.38
C ASP A 92 9.09 6.03 10.13
N VAL A 93 10.12 5.55 10.85
CA VAL A 93 10.11 4.26 11.57
C VAL A 93 9.02 4.17 12.65
N GLY A 94 8.61 5.32 13.23
CA GLY A 94 7.52 5.39 14.21
C GLY A 94 6.12 5.25 13.60
N TYR A 95 6.02 5.17 12.27
CA TYR A 95 4.76 5.14 11.55
C TYR A 95 4.59 3.85 10.74
N GLY A 96 3.33 3.47 10.55
CA GLY A 96 2.90 2.51 9.54
C GLY A 96 2.30 3.23 8.33
N ALA A 97 2.19 2.52 7.22
CA ALA A 97 1.50 2.98 6.03
C ALA A 97 0.50 1.93 5.56
N PHE A 98 -0.75 2.32 5.37
CA PHE A 98 -1.75 1.51 4.69
C PHE A 98 -1.95 2.02 3.25
N LEU A 99 -1.75 1.14 2.27
CA LEU A 99 -1.92 1.45 0.85
C LEU A 99 -3.19 0.76 0.34
N SER A 100 -4.09 1.54 -0.26
CA SER A 100 -5.29 1.04 -0.94
C SER A 100 -5.44 1.70 -2.33
N LEU A 101 -6.09 1.00 -3.24
CA LEU A 101 -6.47 1.59 -4.53
C LEU A 101 -7.65 2.54 -4.30
N GLU A 102 -7.57 3.75 -4.85
CA GLU A 102 -8.75 4.59 -4.94
C GLU A 102 -9.76 3.92 -5.91
N PRO A 103 -11.06 3.94 -5.59
CA PRO A 103 -12.06 3.39 -6.49
C PRO A 103 -11.95 4.07 -7.85
N GLU A 104 -12.04 3.27 -8.92
CA GLU A 104 -12.06 3.82 -10.28
C GLU A 104 -13.14 4.90 -10.36
N ASP A 105 -12.77 6.07 -10.89
CA ASP A 105 -13.68 7.18 -11.12
C ASP A 105 -14.63 6.80 -12.28
N LEU A 106 -15.55 5.88 -12.01
CA LEU A 106 -16.54 5.35 -12.96
C LEU A 106 -17.71 6.31 -13.17
N VAL A 107 -17.62 7.53 -12.64
CA VAL A 107 -18.69 8.53 -12.73
C VAL A 107 -18.51 9.40 -13.98
N ASP A 108 -18.56 8.78 -15.15
CA ASP A 108 -19.13 9.49 -16.29
C ASP A 108 -20.63 9.64 -15.97
N THR A 109 -21.02 10.80 -15.45
CA THR A 109 -22.44 11.14 -15.32
C THR A 109 -23.03 11.09 -16.73
N PHE A 110 -23.72 10.00 -17.05
CA PHE A 110 -24.32 9.81 -18.38
C PHE A 110 -25.37 10.90 -18.61
N ASP A 111 -25.00 11.90 -19.39
CA ASP A 111 -25.89 12.94 -19.88
C ASP A 111 -26.31 12.54 -21.30
N PRO A 112 -27.56 12.08 -21.51
CA PRO A 112 -28.02 11.58 -22.81
C PRO A 112 -28.02 12.66 -23.90
N ASP A 113 -27.92 13.94 -23.52
CA ASP A 113 -27.90 15.08 -24.44
C ASP A 113 -26.47 15.54 -24.79
N LYS A 114 -25.43 14.96 -24.17
CA LYS A 114 -24.03 15.26 -24.48
C LYS A 114 -23.39 14.16 -25.34
N PRO A 115 -22.64 14.53 -26.39
CA PRO A 115 -21.84 13.55 -27.13
C PRO A 115 -20.82 12.92 -26.18
N VAL A 116 -20.74 11.58 -26.22
CA VAL A 116 -19.74 10.80 -25.46
C VAL A 116 -18.35 11.26 -25.91
N GLY A 117 -17.63 11.93 -25.02
CA GLY A 117 -16.23 12.30 -25.23
C GLY A 117 -15.34 11.05 -25.30
N PRO A 118 -14.10 11.17 -25.80
CA PRO A 118 -13.14 10.09 -25.66
C PRO A 118 -12.98 9.75 -24.18
N VAL A 119 -13.06 8.46 -23.84
CA VAL A 119 -12.84 7.96 -22.49
C VAL A 119 -11.46 8.46 -22.04
N PRO A 120 -11.35 9.21 -20.93
CA PRO A 120 -10.06 9.67 -20.44
C PRO A 120 -9.15 8.46 -20.18
N PRO A 121 -7.81 8.61 -20.33
CA PRO A 121 -6.89 7.51 -20.01
C PRO A 121 -7.12 7.04 -18.58
N GLN A 122 -7.13 5.72 -18.40
CA GLN A 122 -7.32 5.10 -17.10
C GLN A 122 -6.28 5.64 -16.13
N ARG A 123 -6.75 6.11 -14.98
CA ARG A 123 -5.90 6.67 -13.93
C ARG A 123 -5.83 5.66 -12.80
N ILE A 124 -4.64 5.47 -12.26
CA ILE A 124 -4.46 4.65 -11.07
C ILE A 124 -4.28 5.62 -9.89
N GLY A 125 -5.28 5.66 -9.01
CA GLY A 125 -5.21 6.35 -7.74
C GLY A 125 -4.80 5.38 -6.63
N VAL A 126 -3.85 5.79 -5.79
CA VAL A 126 -3.46 5.05 -4.58
C VAL A 126 -3.56 6.00 -3.40
N GLN A 127 -4.35 5.62 -2.39
CA GLN A 127 -4.41 6.28 -1.11
C GLN A 127 -3.37 5.64 -0.17
N ILE A 128 -2.60 6.48 0.51
CA ILE A 128 -1.59 6.05 1.50
C ILE A 128 -1.97 6.70 2.83
N GLU A 129 -2.47 5.91 3.76
CA GLU A 129 -2.78 6.37 5.11
C GLU A 129 -1.57 6.13 6.01
N VAL A 130 -1.01 7.21 6.55
CA VAL A 130 0.11 7.16 7.49
C VAL A 130 -0.46 7.10 8.90
N LEU A 131 -0.05 6.06 9.62
CA LEU A 131 -0.57 5.71 10.93
C LEU A 131 0.52 5.83 11.98
N ASP A 132 0.24 6.54 13.07
CA ASP A 132 1.11 6.58 14.24
C ASP A 132 1.08 5.23 14.96
N MET A 133 2.25 4.74 15.34
CA MET A 133 2.48 3.47 16.03
C MET A 133 3.08 3.65 17.43
N GLU A 134 3.08 4.86 18.02
CA GLU A 134 3.64 5.13 19.35
C GLU A 134 3.12 4.17 20.44
N ASP A 135 1.84 3.82 20.40
CA ASP A 135 1.22 2.90 21.37
C ASP A 135 1.36 1.40 21.02
N GLY A 136 2.20 1.08 20.03
CA GLY A 136 2.69 -0.27 19.70
C GLY A 136 1.65 -1.20 19.06
N ASP A 137 0.52 -1.41 19.74
CA ASP A 137 -0.58 -2.29 19.32
C ASP A 137 -1.78 -1.53 18.76
N GLU A 138 -1.95 -0.26 19.12
CA GLU A 138 -3.03 0.60 18.61
C GLU A 138 -2.49 1.59 17.59
N SER A 139 -2.74 1.34 16.31
CA SER A 139 -2.45 2.32 15.26
C SER A 139 -3.46 3.46 15.32
N GLU A 140 -3.00 4.70 15.18
CA GLU A 140 -3.85 5.88 15.07
C GLU A 140 -3.63 6.60 13.74
N PHE A 141 -4.69 7.17 13.15
CA PHE A 141 -4.55 7.92 11.90
C PHE A 141 -3.82 9.24 12.14
N ASP A 142 -2.77 9.52 11.37
CA ASP A 142 -2.07 10.80 11.39
C ASP A 142 -2.45 11.66 10.16
N TYR A 143 -2.10 11.18 8.95
CA TYR A 143 -2.45 11.87 7.71
C TYR A 143 -2.53 10.92 6.52
N ALA A 144 -3.09 11.42 5.41
CA ALA A 144 -3.15 10.68 4.14
C ALA A 144 -2.35 11.37 3.03
N LEU A 145 -1.81 10.56 2.13
CA LEU A 145 -1.22 10.96 0.86
C LEU A 145 -2.06 10.38 -0.29
N THR A 146 -2.20 11.14 -1.36
CA THR A 146 -2.81 10.67 -2.61
C THR A 146 -1.74 10.58 -3.68
N ALA A 147 -1.59 9.40 -4.28
CA ALA A 147 -0.72 9.17 -5.42
C ALA A 147 -1.55 8.91 -6.68
N LEU A 148 -1.24 9.63 -7.74
CA LEU A 148 -1.93 9.48 -9.03
C LEU A 148 -0.95 9.11 -10.12
N SER A 149 -1.25 8.06 -10.88
CA SER A 149 -0.59 7.70 -12.12
C SER A 149 -1.53 7.84 -13.31
N VAL A 150 -0.99 8.32 -14.42
CA VAL A 150 -1.70 8.50 -15.71
C VAL A 150 -1.03 7.72 -16.85
N ASP A 151 -0.02 6.92 -16.52
CA ASP A 151 0.86 6.21 -17.42
C ASP A 151 0.96 4.72 -17.03
N ASP A 152 -0.17 4.15 -16.62
CA ASP A 152 -0.30 2.73 -16.25
C ASP A 152 0.68 2.31 -15.13
N GLY A 153 0.90 3.21 -14.17
CA GLY A 153 1.77 2.96 -13.02
C GLY A 153 3.27 3.15 -13.29
N ALA A 154 3.67 3.66 -14.45
CA ALA A 154 5.08 3.90 -14.76
C ALA A 154 5.67 5.07 -13.95
N SER A 155 4.86 6.05 -13.57
CA SER A 155 5.23 7.14 -12.66
C SER A 155 4.05 7.59 -11.81
N PHE A 156 4.35 8.14 -10.62
CA PHE A 156 3.33 8.65 -9.71
C PHE A 156 3.59 10.10 -9.34
N ILE A 157 2.50 10.86 -9.23
CA ILE A 157 2.53 12.17 -8.60
C ILE A 157 1.89 12.03 -7.22
N VAL A 158 2.71 12.11 -6.18
CA VAL A 158 2.26 12.01 -4.79
C VAL A 158 2.02 13.40 -4.19
N ARG A 159 0.91 13.55 -3.48
CA ARG A 159 0.47 14.81 -2.89
C ARG A 159 -0.07 14.61 -1.48
N ARG A 160 0.16 15.60 -0.64
CA ARG A 160 -0.51 15.78 0.65
C ARG A 160 -1.31 17.08 0.63
N ILE A 161 -2.49 17.07 1.23
CA ILE A 161 -3.22 18.30 1.51
C ILE A 161 -2.81 18.75 2.91
N ASP A 162 -2.12 19.88 2.98
CA ASP A 162 -1.77 20.55 4.22
C ASP A 162 -2.73 21.74 4.45
N PRO A 163 -3.39 21.86 5.61
CA PRO A 163 -4.37 22.91 5.86
C PRO A 163 -3.82 24.34 5.77
N TYR A 164 -2.51 24.52 5.95
CA TYR A 164 -1.87 25.83 6.04
C TYR A 164 -1.13 26.21 4.75
N THR A 165 -0.57 25.23 4.05
CA THR A 165 0.26 25.44 2.86
C THR A 165 -0.39 24.96 1.56
N GLY A 166 -1.51 24.25 1.64
CA GLY A 166 -2.24 23.72 0.50
C GLY A 166 -1.65 22.40 0.01
N ILE A 167 -1.54 22.24 -1.31
CA ILE A 167 -1.08 20.97 -1.91
C ILE A 167 0.45 20.93 -1.89
N VAL A 168 1.01 19.97 -1.14
CA VAL A 168 2.45 19.69 -1.10
C VAL A 168 2.74 18.46 -1.94
N ARG A 169 3.76 18.53 -2.81
CA ARG A 169 4.23 17.37 -3.59
C ARG A 169 5.29 16.62 -2.81
N ILE A 170 5.18 15.29 -2.81
CA ILE A 170 6.10 14.39 -2.13
C ILE A 170 6.84 13.54 -3.16
N GLN A 171 8.12 13.26 -2.92
CA GLN A 171 8.97 12.40 -3.75
C GLN A 171 9.49 11.23 -2.91
N GLY A 172 9.91 10.14 -3.56
CA GLY A 172 10.55 9.00 -2.90
C GLY A 172 9.63 7.81 -2.60
N LEU A 173 8.38 7.84 -3.07
CA LEU A 173 7.43 6.72 -2.93
C LEU A 173 7.17 5.97 -4.25
N ASP A 174 7.81 6.36 -5.36
CA ASP A 174 7.55 5.77 -6.68
C ASP A 174 7.76 4.24 -6.71
N ASP A 175 8.88 3.75 -6.15
CA ASP A 175 9.18 2.32 -6.16
C ASP A 175 8.23 1.52 -5.26
N LEU A 176 7.80 2.12 -4.14
CA LEU A 176 6.78 1.54 -3.27
C LEU A 176 5.45 1.38 -4.03
N LEU A 177 4.99 2.46 -4.67
CA LEU A 177 3.73 2.48 -5.41
C LEU A 177 3.74 1.52 -6.60
N LYS A 178 4.85 1.48 -7.35
CA LYS A 178 5.07 0.52 -8.44
C LYS A 178 5.04 -0.93 -7.98
N SER A 179 5.54 -1.20 -6.77
CA SER A 179 5.53 -2.55 -6.21
C SER A 179 4.15 -2.93 -5.72
N PHE A 180 3.42 -1.99 -5.13
CA PHE A 180 2.05 -2.17 -4.67
C PHE A 180 1.09 -2.50 -5.82
N ILE A 181 1.09 -1.72 -6.90
CA ILE A 181 0.16 -1.97 -8.04
C ILE A 181 0.41 -3.32 -8.73
N LYS A 182 1.62 -3.87 -8.63
CA LYS A 182 1.94 -5.19 -9.19
C LYS A 182 1.27 -6.33 -8.43
N LEU A 183 0.89 -6.11 -7.18
CA LEU A 183 0.17 -7.10 -6.38
C LEU A 183 -1.26 -7.33 -6.92
N LYS A 184 -1.86 -6.34 -7.60
CA LYS A 184 -3.22 -6.46 -8.19
C LYS A 184 -4.28 -6.98 -7.20
N LEU A 185 -4.24 -6.41 -5.98
CA LEU A 185 -5.20 -6.68 -4.90
C LEU A 185 -6.63 -6.29 -5.25
#